data_AF-A0A7K0Z2E0-F1
#
_entry.id   AF-A0A7K0Z2E0-F1
#
_cell.length_a   1.000
_cell.length_b   1.000
_cell.length_c   1.000
_cell.angle_alpha   90.00
_cell.angle_beta   90.00
_cell.angle_gamma   90.00
#
_symmetry.space_group_name_H-M   'P 1'
#
loop_
_entity.id
_entity.type
_entity.pdbx_description
1 polymer ?
#
loop_
_entity_poly.entity_id
_entity_poly.type
_entity_poly.pdbx_seq_one_letter_code
_entity_poly.pdbx_strand_id
1 'polypeptide(L)'
;MSMISVTVDGAARSIEADQKPTQLFADSKEIVVCKINGVLKDLWTDLTEGDVIESVSISSPDGLAVLRHSTAHVMAQAVQQLFAQTRLGIGPPITDGFYYDFDPQNPFNPDDLEKIESAMRKIVKDGQRFKRRITTEKDALKELAHEPYKCELIGIKGGGTDETSVEVGGTELTIYDNLGRDGQPVWSDLCRGPHLPSTKHIPAFKLMRSAAAYWRGSEKNPMLQRIYGTAWPSQAELDAHLELLAEAEKRDHRRLGQELDLFSFPEEIGSGLAVFHPKGGIIRRAMEDYSRKRHEEEEYEFVYSPHLTKAALFEKSGHLDWYSEGMYPPMIMDEELHADGTIKRAGQQYYMKPMNCPFHNLIFQSRQRSYRELPLRLFEFGTVYRYEKSGVLHGITRARGFTQDDAHIYCTKEQMAGELDSLLTFVLNLLRDYGLEDFYLELSTRNPEKSVGEDADWKEATEALRTAAVAQNLELVLDEGGAAFYGPKISVQAKDAIGRTWQMSTIQVDFQLPQRFELEFAAADGSRQRPVMIHRALFGSIERFFGVLTEHYSGAFPPWLAPVQVMAIPVAEAFTDYLEGVVKQMKS
;
A
#
# COMPACT_ATOMS: atom_id res chain seq x y z
N MET A 1 54.73 1.44 -5.37
CA MET A 1 53.49 2.22 -5.21
C MET A 1 53.06 2.02 -3.75
N SER A 2 52.32 2.95 -3.15
CA SER A 2 51.90 2.82 -1.75
C SER A 2 50.78 1.80 -1.66
N MET A 3 50.99 0.73 -0.90
CA MET A 3 49.96 -0.29 -0.65
C MET A 3 49.09 0.15 0.53
N ILE A 4 47.79 -0.09 0.44
CA ILE A 4 46.84 0.04 1.54
C ILE A 4 46.22 -1.32 1.88
N SER A 5 45.86 -1.52 3.15
CA SER A 5 45.14 -2.70 3.63
C SER A 5 43.65 -2.41 3.69
N VAL A 6 42.85 -3.21 2.99
CA VAL A 6 41.38 -3.14 3.00
C VAL A 6 40.78 -4.52 3.29
N THR A 7 39.52 -4.57 3.70
CA THR A 7 38.78 -5.84 3.85
C THR A 7 37.73 -5.92 2.75
N VAL A 8 37.82 -6.91 1.86
CA VAL A 8 36.86 -7.10 0.76
C VAL A 8 36.09 -8.39 1.02
N ASP A 9 34.77 -8.29 1.19
CA ASP A 9 33.87 -9.42 1.46
C ASP A 9 34.36 -10.30 2.64
N GLY A 10 34.84 -9.64 3.71
CA GLY A 10 35.37 -10.30 4.91
C GLY A 10 36.81 -10.80 4.81
N ALA A 11 37.48 -10.68 3.66
CA ALA A 11 38.87 -11.07 3.47
C ALA A 11 39.79 -9.85 3.40
N ALA A 12 40.83 -9.84 4.23
CA ALA A 12 41.87 -8.81 4.16
C ALA A 12 42.66 -8.90 2.84
N ARG A 13 42.81 -7.78 2.15
CA ARG A 13 43.57 -7.65 0.90
C ARG A 13 44.49 -6.45 0.97
N SER A 14 45.70 -6.63 0.45
CA SER A 14 46.65 -5.53 0.23
C SER A 14 46.53 -5.09 -1.23
N ILE A 15 46.14 -3.83 -1.44
CA ILE A 15 45.85 -3.25 -2.76
C ILE A 15 46.70 -2.00 -2.98
N GLU A 16 46.89 -1.60 -4.22
CA GLU A 16 47.54 -0.31 -4.52
C GLU A 16 46.62 0.85 -4.10
N ALA A 17 47.18 1.94 -3.57
CA ALA A 17 46.40 3.06 -3.04
C ALA A 17 45.55 3.79 -4.10
N ASP A 18 45.87 3.66 -5.38
CA ASP A 18 45.09 4.20 -6.51
C ASP A 18 44.10 3.18 -7.09
N GLN A 19 44.09 1.95 -6.58
CA GLN A 19 43.17 0.91 -7.01
C GLN A 19 41.75 1.21 -6.53
N LYS A 20 40.80 1.21 -7.45
CA LYS A 20 39.38 1.48 -7.20
C LYS A 20 38.56 0.19 -7.14
N PRO A 21 37.36 0.21 -6.51
CA PRO A 21 36.47 -0.95 -6.52
C PRO A 21 36.15 -1.47 -7.93
N THR A 22 36.04 -0.61 -8.94
CA THR A 22 35.82 -1.01 -10.33
C THR A 22 36.94 -1.88 -10.90
N GLN A 23 38.16 -1.79 -10.38
CA GLN A 23 39.29 -2.65 -10.75
C GLN A 23 39.32 -3.91 -9.88
N LEU A 24 38.92 -3.82 -8.61
CA LEU A 24 38.82 -4.98 -7.70
C LEU A 24 37.79 -6.00 -8.17
N PHE A 25 36.67 -5.53 -8.73
CA PHE A 25 35.57 -6.37 -9.19
C PHE A 25 35.50 -6.49 -10.72
N ALA A 26 36.60 -6.20 -11.43
CA ALA A 26 36.62 -6.19 -12.90
C ALA A 26 36.20 -7.52 -13.54
N ASP A 27 36.48 -8.65 -12.86
CA ASP A 27 36.13 -10.00 -13.32
C ASP A 27 34.69 -10.42 -12.94
N SER A 28 34.02 -9.66 -12.07
CA SER A 28 32.68 -9.91 -11.53
C SER A 28 31.69 -8.87 -12.05
N LYS A 29 31.16 -9.10 -13.26
CA LYS A 29 30.29 -8.16 -13.98
C LYS A 29 28.94 -7.92 -13.28
N GLU A 30 28.54 -8.84 -12.42
CA GLU A 30 27.36 -8.76 -11.58
C GLU A 30 27.48 -7.70 -10.48
N ILE A 31 28.70 -7.33 -10.08
CA ILE A 31 28.94 -6.32 -9.05
C ILE A 31 28.92 -4.94 -9.70
N VAL A 32 27.95 -4.12 -9.30
CA VAL A 32 27.72 -2.80 -9.93
C VAL A 32 27.92 -1.62 -8.99
N VAL A 33 27.85 -1.86 -7.68
CA VAL A 33 28.17 -0.92 -6.61
C VAL A 33 28.77 -1.68 -5.43
N CYS A 34 29.21 -0.96 -4.40
CA CYS A 34 29.73 -1.57 -3.18
C CYS A 34 29.28 -0.77 -1.96
N LYS A 35 29.31 -1.40 -0.78
CA LYS A 35 29.23 -0.67 0.50
C LYS A 35 30.64 -0.48 1.02
N ILE A 36 31.00 0.76 1.33
CA ILE A 36 32.27 1.09 2.00
C ILE A 36 31.91 1.55 3.41
N ASN A 37 32.35 0.80 4.42
CA ASN A 37 32.04 1.02 5.83
C ASN A 37 30.52 1.14 6.08
N GLY A 38 29.74 0.27 5.43
CA GLY A 38 28.27 0.23 5.53
C GLY A 38 27.51 1.25 4.66
N VAL A 39 28.21 2.15 3.94
CA VAL A 39 27.58 3.17 3.09
C VAL A 39 27.66 2.78 1.62
N LEU A 40 26.54 2.80 0.90
CA LEU A 40 26.49 2.48 -0.54
C LEU A 40 27.24 3.55 -1.36
N LYS A 41 28.14 3.11 -2.24
CA LYS A 41 29.07 3.94 -3.02
C LYS A 41 29.29 3.41 -4.44
N ASP A 42 29.64 4.32 -5.35
CA ASP A 42 30.01 3.99 -6.73
C ASP A 42 31.29 3.15 -6.78
N LEU A 43 31.46 2.32 -7.81
CA LEU A 43 32.70 1.56 -8.00
C LEU A 43 33.92 2.43 -8.36
N TRP A 44 33.71 3.72 -8.66
CA TRP A 44 34.79 4.68 -8.93
C TRP A 44 35.30 5.42 -7.69
N THR A 45 34.72 5.14 -6.51
CA THR A 45 35.10 5.76 -5.24
C THR A 45 36.56 5.46 -4.88
N ASP A 46 37.26 6.43 -4.30
CA ASP A 46 38.61 6.24 -3.77
C ASP A 46 38.56 5.42 -2.47
N LEU A 47 39.55 4.56 -2.26
CA LEU A 47 39.68 3.73 -1.08
C LEU A 47 40.75 4.29 -0.13
N THR A 48 40.56 4.05 1.16
CA THR A 48 41.45 4.47 2.23
C THR A 48 41.87 3.28 3.09
N GLU A 49 42.99 3.43 3.81
CA GLU A 49 43.52 2.40 4.71
C GLU A 49 42.46 1.98 5.74
N GLY A 50 42.18 0.68 5.81
CA GLY A 50 41.24 0.08 6.76
C GLY A 50 39.79 0.01 6.27
N ASP A 51 39.48 0.44 5.05
CA ASP A 51 38.12 0.37 4.51
C ASP A 51 37.59 -1.07 4.45
N VAL A 52 36.33 -1.24 4.86
CA VAL A 52 35.58 -2.48 4.74
C VAL A 52 34.62 -2.37 3.56
N ILE A 53 34.81 -3.24 2.57
CA ILE A 53 34.15 -3.21 1.27
C ILE A 53 33.29 -4.46 1.14
N GLU A 54 31.99 -4.27 0.92
CA GLU A 54 31.05 -5.34 0.62
C GLU A 54 30.57 -5.19 -0.82
N SER A 55 30.69 -6.26 -1.59
CA SER A 55 30.20 -6.30 -2.97
C SER A 55 28.67 -6.28 -3.01
N VAL A 56 28.11 -5.53 -3.95
CA VAL A 56 26.66 -5.44 -4.16
C VAL A 56 26.34 -5.85 -5.59
N SER A 57 25.69 -7.01 -5.71
CA SER A 57 25.22 -7.54 -6.99
C SER A 57 24.05 -6.70 -7.53
N ILE A 58 23.98 -6.56 -8.86
CA ILE A 58 22.88 -5.89 -9.57
C ILE A 58 21.50 -6.50 -9.25
N SER A 59 21.44 -7.79 -8.87
CA SER A 59 20.20 -8.48 -8.50
C SER A 59 19.80 -8.33 -7.03
N SER A 60 20.65 -7.71 -6.19
CA SER A 60 20.29 -7.40 -4.81
C SER A 60 19.32 -6.22 -4.73
N PRO A 61 18.55 -6.03 -3.64
CA PRO A 61 17.66 -4.87 -3.48
C PRO A 61 18.36 -3.52 -3.70
N ASP A 62 19.55 -3.34 -3.13
CA ASP A 62 20.37 -2.13 -3.32
C ASP A 62 20.84 -1.99 -4.78
N GLY A 63 21.26 -3.10 -5.41
CA GLY A 63 21.68 -3.12 -6.81
C GLY A 63 20.55 -2.75 -7.78
N LEU A 64 19.34 -3.27 -7.54
CA LEU A 64 18.13 -2.94 -8.33
C LEU A 64 17.78 -1.47 -8.20
N ALA A 65 17.84 -0.91 -6.98
CA ALA A 65 17.58 0.50 -6.74
C ALA A 65 18.56 1.38 -7.56
N VAL A 66 19.86 1.04 -7.56
CA VAL A 66 20.87 1.77 -8.35
C VAL A 66 20.69 1.58 -9.85
N LEU A 67 20.35 0.37 -10.31
CA LEU A 67 20.03 0.11 -11.72
C LEU A 67 18.89 1.01 -12.20
N ARG A 68 17.79 1.05 -11.44
CA ARG A 68 16.60 1.84 -11.75
C ARG A 68 16.87 3.34 -11.71
N HIS A 69 17.62 3.79 -10.71
CA HIS A 69 18.05 5.18 -10.61
C HIS A 69 18.94 5.60 -11.79
N SER A 70 19.90 4.76 -12.17
CA SER A 70 20.76 5.01 -13.35
C SER A 70 19.97 4.99 -14.66
N THR A 71 18.93 4.16 -14.74
CA THR A 71 18.04 4.13 -15.90
C THR A 71 17.16 5.39 -15.97
N ALA A 72 16.73 5.92 -14.83
CA ALA A 72 16.02 7.20 -14.73
C ALA A 72 16.87 8.36 -15.27
N HIS A 73 18.17 8.40 -14.95
CA HIS A 73 19.11 9.38 -15.52
C HIS A 73 19.25 9.26 -17.04
N VAL A 74 19.35 8.04 -17.56
CA VAL A 74 19.39 7.81 -19.01
C VAL A 74 18.09 8.27 -19.68
N MET A 75 16.94 8.08 -19.03
CA MET A 75 15.66 8.61 -19.49
C MET A 75 15.65 10.14 -19.52
N ALA A 76 16.12 10.79 -18.45
CA ALA A 76 16.18 12.26 -18.38
C ALA A 76 17.06 12.85 -19.49
N GLN A 77 18.24 12.27 -19.72
CA GLN A 77 19.10 12.64 -20.83
C GLN A 77 18.40 12.45 -22.18
N ALA A 78 17.74 11.30 -22.40
CA ALA A 78 17.03 11.01 -23.64
C ALA A 78 15.88 12.01 -23.90
N VAL A 79 15.14 12.37 -22.86
CA VAL A 79 14.08 13.38 -22.94
C VAL A 79 14.66 14.73 -23.33
N GLN A 80 15.74 15.20 -22.69
CA GLN A 80 16.35 16.48 -23.06
C GLN A 80 17.01 16.47 -24.46
N GLN A 81 17.49 15.32 -24.95
CA GLN A 81 17.98 15.20 -26.33
C GLN A 81 16.86 15.37 -27.37
N LEU A 82 15.66 14.85 -27.10
CA LEU A 82 14.52 14.92 -28.01
C LEU A 82 13.71 16.21 -27.84
N PHE A 83 13.63 16.71 -26.60
CA PHE A 83 12.80 17.82 -26.17
C PHE A 83 13.63 18.82 -25.36
N ALA A 84 14.54 19.52 -26.04
CA ALA A 84 15.59 20.36 -25.42
C ALA A 84 15.12 21.48 -24.47
N GLN A 85 13.84 21.84 -24.47
CA GLN A 85 13.29 22.86 -23.55
C GLN A 85 12.70 22.26 -22.27
N THR A 86 12.70 20.94 -22.13
CA THR A 86 12.12 20.24 -20.98
C THR A 86 12.99 20.44 -19.74
N ARG A 87 12.38 20.87 -18.64
CA ARG A 87 13.05 21.00 -17.34
C ARG A 87 12.92 19.71 -16.52
N LEU A 88 13.94 19.43 -15.72
CA LEU A 88 14.05 18.23 -14.90
C LEU A 88 13.55 18.49 -13.48
N GLY A 89 12.68 17.59 -13.00
CA GLY A 89 12.23 17.51 -11.63
C GLY A 89 13.03 16.48 -10.82
N ILE A 90 12.33 15.50 -10.24
CA ILE A 90 12.90 14.46 -9.37
C ILE A 90 12.76 13.11 -10.07
N GLY A 91 13.77 12.24 -9.96
CA GLY A 91 13.76 10.92 -10.59
C GLY A 91 14.14 9.73 -9.69
N PRO A 92 13.35 9.38 -8.67
CA PRO A 92 13.73 8.34 -7.73
C PRO A 92 13.45 6.92 -8.27
N PRO A 93 14.20 5.91 -7.82
CA PRO A 93 13.81 4.52 -7.97
C PRO A 93 12.59 4.19 -7.10
N ILE A 94 11.78 3.23 -7.53
CA ILE A 94 10.65 2.64 -6.80
C ILE A 94 10.76 1.10 -6.80
N THR A 95 9.94 0.42 -6.01
CA THR A 95 10.01 -1.04 -5.76
C THR A 95 10.08 -1.90 -7.01
N ASP A 96 9.42 -1.52 -8.11
CA ASP A 96 9.40 -2.27 -9.37
C ASP A 96 9.84 -1.43 -10.58
N GLY A 97 10.52 -0.30 -10.35
CA GLY A 97 10.92 0.56 -11.45
C GLY A 97 11.47 1.92 -11.02
N PHE A 98 11.16 2.94 -11.78
CA PHE A 98 11.53 4.32 -11.51
C PHE A 98 10.50 5.24 -12.15
N TYR A 99 10.54 6.51 -11.76
CA TYR A 99 9.90 7.56 -12.53
C TYR A 99 10.82 8.76 -12.65
N TYR A 100 10.47 9.70 -13.52
CA TYR A 100 11.10 11.02 -13.53
C TYR A 100 10.04 12.08 -13.87
N ASP A 101 10.04 13.18 -13.12
CA ASP A 101 9.16 14.32 -13.35
C ASP A 101 9.79 15.33 -14.31
N PHE A 102 9.00 15.78 -15.28
CA PHE A 102 9.42 16.69 -16.33
C PHE A 102 8.46 17.87 -16.44
N ASP A 103 8.99 19.03 -16.83
CA ASP A 103 8.22 20.19 -17.27
C ASP A 103 8.41 20.40 -18.78
N PRO A 104 7.68 19.65 -19.62
CA PRO A 104 7.78 19.79 -21.07
C PRO A 104 6.85 20.90 -21.57
N GLN A 105 7.19 21.49 -22.73
CA GLN A 105 6.33 22.49 -23.37
C GLN A 105 4.96 21.92 -23.76
N ASN A 106 4.92 20.65 -24.18
CA ASN A 106 3.70 19.91 -24.50
C ASN A 106 3.68 18.60 -23.70
N PRO A 107 2.51 18.15 -23.22
CA PRO A 107 2.38 16.86 -22.55
C PRO A 107 2.88 15.69 -23.42
N PHE A 108 3.53 14.71 -22.81
CA PHE A 108 3.99 13.52 -23.52
C PHE A 108 2.82 12.63 -23.91
N ASN A 109 2.81 12.17 -25.16
CA ASN A 109 1.88 11.16 -25.66
C ASN A 109 2.55 9.76 -25.72
N PRO A 110 1.78 8.68 -25.97
CA PRO A 110 2.35 7.34 -26.07
C PRO A 110 3.44 7.18 -27.14
N ASP A 111 3.31 7.84 -28.29
CA ASP A 111 4.32 7.78 -29.37
C ASP A 111 5.65 8.42 -28.95
N ASP A 112 5.61 9.42 -28.06
CA ASP A 112 6.83 10.02 -27.52
C ASP A 112 7.59 9.07 -26.60
N LEU A 113 6.89 8.20 -25.87
CA LEU A 113 7.54 7.16 -25.05
C LEU A 113 8.35 6.20 -25.92
N GLU A 114 7.86 5.81 -27.09
CA GLU A 114 8.61 4.96 -28.02
C GLU A 114 9.88 5.64 -28.54
N LYS A 115 9.80 6.95 -28.85
CA LYS A 115 10.96 7.74 -29.30
C LYS A 115 11.99 7.89 -28.18
N ILE A 116 11.54 8.19 -26.96
CA ILE A 116 12.41 8.31 -25.78
C ILE A 116 13.09 6.98 -25.51
N GLU A 117 12.36 5.87 -25.49
CA GLU A 117 12.93 4.53 -25.28
C GLU A 117 13.99 4.20 -26.34
N SER A 118 13.75 4.55 -27.61
CA SER A 118 14.74 4.41 -28.69
C SER A 118 16.00 5.24 -28.46
N ALA A 119 15.86 6.48 -27.98
CA ALA A 119 16.99 7.34 -27.62
C ALA A 119 17.77 6.80 -26.41
N MET A 120 17.08 6.29 -25.38
CA MET A 120 17.70 5.62 -24.23
C MET A 120 18.55 4.43 -24.68
N ARG A 121 18.04 3.58 -25.59
CA ARG A 121 18.80 2.43 -26.13
C ARG A 121 20.08 2.88 -26.85
N LYS A 122 20.07 4.04 -27.53
CA LYS A 122 21.27 4.62 -28.15
C LYS A 122 22.29 5.04 -27.08
N ILE A 123 21.85 5.75 -26.03
CA ILE A 123 22.71 6.17 -24.91
C ILE A 123 23.36 4.96 -24.22
N VAL A 124 22.58 3.90 -23.96
CA VAL A 124 23.09 2.64 -23.40
C VAL A 124 24.15 2.01 -24.30
N LYS A 125 23.90 1.97 -25.62
CA LYS A 125 24.87 1.45 -26.60
C LYS A 125 26.16 2.29 -26.67
N ASP A 126 26.06 3.60 -26.47
CA ASP A 126 27.22 4.48 -26.46
C ASP A 126 28.17 4.17 -25.29
N GLY A 127 27.63 3.68 -24.17
CA GLY A 127 28.38 3.25 -23.00
C GLY A 127 29.01 4.40 -22.23
N GLN A 128 28.28 5.50 -22.12
CA GLN A 128 28.68 6.69 -21.37
C GLN A 128 28.98 6.32 -19.91
N ARG A 129 30.12 6.78 -19.38
CA ARG A 129 30.55 6.48 -18.01
C ARG A 129 29.94 7.49 -17.05
N PHE A 130 29.33 7.01 -15.97
CA PHE A 130 28.85 7.89 -14.90
C PHE A 130 30.04 8.36 -14.05
N LYS A 131 30.15 9.68 -13.85
CA LYS A 131 31.19 10.28 -13.00
C LYS A 131 30.56 11.21 -11.98
N ARG A 132 30.67 10.82 -10.70
CA ARG A 132 30.34 11.68 -9.57
C ARG A 132 31.33 12.84 -9.47
N ARG A 133 30.81 14.06 -9.31
CA ARG A 133 31.58 15.28 -9.06
C ARG A 133 30.99 16.02 -7.86
N ILE A 134 31.82 16.27 -6.86
CA ILE A 134 31.46 17.13 -5.72
C ILE A 134 31.46 18.58 -6.21
N THR A 135 30.44 19.35 -5.82
CA THR A 135 30.29 20.75 -6.21
C THR A 135 29.87 21.61 -5.02
N THR A 136 30.02 22.93 -5.17
CA THR A 136 29.49 23.89 -4.20
C THR A 136 28.08 24.31 -4.62
N GLU A 137 27.28 24.78 -3.66
CA GLU A 137 25.95 25.33 -3.95
C GLU A 137 26.00 26.48 -4.96
N LYS A 138 26.99 27.37 -4.82
CA LYS A 138 27.18 28.49 -5.74
C LYS A 138 27.48 28.03 -7.17
N ASP A 139 28.34 27.03 -7.32
CA ASP A 139 28.73 26.52 -8.64
C ASP A 139 27.59 25.69 -9.26
N ALA A 140 26.89 24.89 -8.46
CA ALA A 140 25.74 24.12 -8.90
C ALA A 140 24.58 25.02 -9.36
N LEU A 141 24.25 26.08 -8.60
CA LEU A 141 23.22 27.04 -9.00
C LEU A 141 23.57 27.78 -10.30
N LYS A 142 24.87 28.01 -10.54
CA LYS A 142 25.33 28.62 -11.79
C LYS A 142 25.25 27.65 -12.97
N GLU A 143 25.69 26.40 -12.77
CA GLU A 143 25.67 25.34 -13.78
C GLU A 143 24.24 24.97 -14.18
N LEU A 144 23.36 24.84 -13.19
CA LEU A 144 21.98 24.41 -13.34
C LEU A 144 20.99 25.59 -13.41
N ALA A 145 21.44 26.80 -13.72
CA ALA A 145 20.58 27.99 -13.79
C ALA A 145 19.41 27.86 -14.80
N HIS A 146 19.53 26.91 -15.74
CA HIS A 146 18.49 26.56 -16.69
C HIS A 146 17.47 25.53 -16.16
N GLU A 147 17.74 24.90 -15.02
CA GLU A 147 16.89 23.89 -14.36
C GLU A 147 16.29 24.44 -13.05
N PRO A 148 15.16 25.19 -13.13
CA PRO A 148 14.62 25.91 -11.97
C PRO A 148 14.25 24.99 -10.79
N TYR A 149 13.72 23.81 -11.07
CA TYR A 149 13.37 22.83 -10.05
C TYR A 149 14.60 22.27 -9.32
N LYS A 150 15.71 22.02 -10.03
CA LYS A 150 16.98 21.62 -9.42
C LYS A 150 17.59 22.74 -8.59
N CYS A 151 17.49 24.00 -9.04
CA CYS A 151 17.89 25.16 -8.22
C CYS A 151 17.08 25.27 -6.92
N GLU A 152 15.77 24.99 -6.96
CA GLU A 152 14.94 24.96 -5.75
C GLU A 152 15.42 23.87 -4.78
N LEU A 153 15.68 22.66 -5.27
CA LEU A 153 16.18 21.55 -4.46
C LEU A 153 17.50 21.89 -3.76
N ILE A 154 18.43 22.56 -4.45
CA ILE A 154 19.70 23.01 -3.85
C ILE A 154 19.47 23.94 -2.64
N GLY A 155 18.47 24.82 -2.72
CA GLY A 155 18.16 25.80 -1.67
C GLY A 155 17.50 25.23 -0.41
N ILE A 156 16.99 23.99 -0.45
CA ILE A 156 16.17 23.39 0.62
C ILE A 156 16.99 22.61 1.67
N LYS A 157 18.32 22.49 1.52
CA LYS A 157 19.24 21.68 2.36
C LYS A 157 18.72 21.31 3.76
N GLY A 158 18.39 20.03 3.97
CA GLY A 158 18.30 19.40 5.30
C GLY A 158 16.93 18.94 5.79
N GLY A 159 15.85 19.06 5.00
CA GLY A 159 14.49 18.63 5.41
C GLY A 159 13.67 17.92 4.34
N GLY A 160 14.31 17.28 3.36
CA GLY A 160 13.64 16.64 2.24
C GLY A 160 12.77 15.44 2.64
N THR A 161 11.64 15.25 1.96
CA THR A 161 10.89 13.98 1.95
C THR A 161 11.71 12.89 1.26
N ASP A 162 11.38 11.61 1.46
CA ASP A 162 12.10 10.46 0.89
C ASP A 162 12.41 10.62 -0.61
N GLU A 163 11.48 11.14 -1.40
CA GLU A 163 11.66 11.37 -2.84
C GLU A 163 12.74 12.41 -3.18
N THR A 164 12.83 13.51 -2.41
CA THR A 164 13.81 14.58 -2.65
C THR A 164 15.21 14.23 -2.13
N SER A 165 15.31 13.25 -1.23
CA SER A 165 16.57 12.83 -0.60
C SER A 165 17.56 12.18 -1.58
N VAL A 166 17.06 11.70 -2.72
CA VAL A 166 17.84 11.12 -3.83
C VAL A 166 18.61 12.20 -4.59
N GLU A 167 18.04 13.40 -4.68
CA GLU A 167 18.60 14.55 -5.40
C GLU A 167 19.50 15.39 -4.49
N VAL A 168 19.02 15.64 -3.27
CA VAL A 168 19.67 16.48 -2.25
C VAL A 168 19.46 15.88 -0.85
N GLY A 169 20.52 15.25 -0.32
CA GLY A 169 20.51 14.67 1.02
C GLY A 169 21.92 14.31 1.50
N GLY A 170 22.34 14.84 2.64
CA GLY A 170 23.68 14.63 3.22
C GLY A 170 24.53 15.89 3.32
N THR A 171 25.79 15.73 3.73
CA THR A 171 26.75 16.82 3.98
C THR A 171 27.36 17.43 2.71
N GLU A 172 27.27 16.76 1.56
CA GLU A 172 27.90 17.18 0.29
C GLU A 172 26.87 17.27 -0.85
N LEU A 173 27.04 18.27 -1.74
CA LEU A 173 26.26 18.42 -2.97
C LEU A 173 27.03 17.85 -4.16
N THR A 174 26.37 17.08 -5.02
CA THR A 174 27.01 16.39 -6.13
C THR A 174 26.25 16.51 -7.45
N ILE A 175 27.01 16.47 -8.53
CA ILE A 175 26.53 16.36 -9.90
C ILE A 175 27.08 15.07 -10.49
N TYR A 176 26.25 14.34 -11.23
CA TYR A 176 26.70 13.20 -12.03
C TYR A 176 26.82 13.59 -13.48
N ASP A 177 28.03 13.47 -14.01
CA ASP A 177 28.33 13.69 -15.42
C ASP A 177 28.25 12.34 -16.16
N ASN A 178 27.45 12.27 -17.22
CA ASN A 178 27.53 11.20 -18.20
C ASN A 178 28.66 11.54 -19.17
N LEU A 179 29.76 10.81 -19.11
CA LEU A 179 30.94 11.06 -19.93
C LEU A 179 30.86 10.29 -21.25
N GLY A 180 31.06 11.00 -22.35
CA GLY A 180 31.22 10.43 -23.69
C GLY A 180 32.51 9.60 -23.83
N ARG A 181 32.71 9.01 -25.03
CA ARG A 181 33.90 8.20 -25.32
C ARG A 181 35.21 8.99 -25.32
N ASP A 182 35.12 10.29 -25.55
CA ASP A 182 36.21 11.27 -25.45
C ASP A 182 36.54 11.68 -24.00
N GLY A 183 35.76 11.17 -23.03
CA GLY A 183 35.92 11.48 -21.61
C GLY A 183 35.34 12.83 -21.18
N GLN A 184 34.65 13.55 -22.08
CA GLN A 184 34.00 14.82 -21.77
C GLN A 184 32.55 14.62 -21.33
N PRO A 185 32.00 15.47 -20.44
CA PRO A 185 30.58 15.45 -20.09
C PRO A 185 29.71 15.73 -21.31
N VAL A 186 28.79 14.81 -21.61
CA VAL A 186 27.76 15.00 -22.66
C VAL A 186 26.40 15.35 -22.07
N TRP A 187 26.20 15.09 -20.79
CA TRP A 187 25.02 15.45 -20.01
C TRP A 187 25.37 15.41 -18.52
N SER A 188 24.73 16.26 -17.72
CA SER A 188 25.00 16.38 -16.29
C SER A 188 23.70 16.62 -15.54
N ASP A 189 23.58 16.05 -14.34
CA ASP A 189 22.38 16.23 -13.50
C ASP A 189 22.75 16.29 -12.02
N LEU A 190 21.96 17.06 -11.26
CA LEU A 190 22.06 17.10 -9.81
C LEU A 190 21.60 15.76 -9.27
N CYS A 191 22.45 15.07 -8.52
CA CYS A 191 22.10 13.78 -7.97
C CYS A 191 23.12 13.36 -6.93
N ARG A 192 22.66 12.67 -5.87
CA ARG A 192 23.53 12.10 -4.83
C ARG A 192 24.22 10.80 -5.28
N GLY A 193 23.51 10.02 -6.09
CA GLY A 193 23.85 8.64 -6.46
C GLY A 193 23.75 7.67 -5.28
N PRO A 194 24.39 6.48 -5.36
CA PRO A 194 25.32 6.07 -6.42
C PRO A 194 24.64 5.70 -7.75
N HIS A 195 25.46 5.54 -8.79
CA HIS A 195 25.09 5.07 -10.12
C HIS A 195 25.90 3.84 -10.54
N LEU A 196 25.39 3.14 -11.57
CA LEU A 196 26.13 2.07 -12.24
C LEU A 196 27.48 2.58 -12.79
N PRO A 197 28.45 1.71 -13.11
CA PRO A 197 29.76 2.15 -13.61
C PRO A 197 29.68 2.84 -14.99
N SER A 198 28.70 2.45 -15.81
CA SER A 198 28.39 3.10 -17.09
C SER A 198 27.00 2.70 -17.56
N THR A 199 26.45 3.45 -18.51
CA THR A 199 25.14 3.17 -19.13
C THR A 199 25.08 1.79 -19.81
N LYS A 200 26.21 1.20 -20.20
CA LYS A 200 26.30 -0.17 -20.74
C LYS A 200 25.92 -1.26 -19.74
N HIS A 201 25.91 -0.96 -18.45
CA HIS A 201 25.54 -1.90 -17.40
C HIS A 201 24.03 -1.94 -17.16
N ILE A 202 23.22 -1.18 -17.93
CA ILE A 202 21.76 -1.25 -17.91
C ILE A 202 21.33 -2.38 -18.85
N PRO A 203 20.87 -3.55 -18.36
CA PRO A 203 20.68 -4.73 -19.20
C PRO A 203 19.35 -4.68 -19.97
N ALA A 204 18.26 -4.43 -19.26
CA ALA A 204 16.91 -4.41 -19.82
C ALA A 204 16.06 -3.35 -19.12
N PHE A 205 15.26 -2.61 -19.90
CA PHE A 205 14.33 -1.61 -19.39
C PHE A 205 13.13 -1.43 -20.34
N LYS A 206 12.03 -0.89 -19.80
CA LYS A 206 10.82 -0.54 -20.54
C LYS A 206 10.19 0.74 -19.99
N LEU A 207 9.74 1.65 -20.86
CA LEU A 207 8.88 2.76 -20.45
C LEU A 207 7.42 2.30 -20.40
N MET A 208 6.70 2.68 -19.34
CA MET A 208 5.39 2.14 -19.01
C MET A 208 4.26 3.10 -19.38
N ARG A 209 4.22 4.27 -18.74
CA ARG A 209 3.14 5.26 -18.91
C ARG A 209 3.62 6.66 -18.56
N SER A 210 2.92 7.67 -19.06
CA SER A 210 2.98 9.05 -18.57
C SER A 210 1.79 9.35 -17.65
N ALA A 211 1.98 10.23 -16.68
CA ALA A 211 0.94 10.72 -15.78
C ALA A 211 1.19 12.19 -15.40
N ALA A 212 0.15 12.91 -14.98
CA ALA A 212 0.33 14.21 -14.35
C ALA A 212 0.74 14.02 -12.88
N ALA A 213 1.69 14.83 -12.41
CA ALA A 213 2.11 14.88 -11.02
C ALA A 213 2.27 16.33 -10.58
N TYR A 214 2.03 16.64 -9.31
CA TYR A 214 2.29 17.96 -8.78
C TYR A 214 3.69 18.02 -8.17
N TRP A 215 4.42 19.10 -8.42
CA TRP A 215 5.75 19.30 -7.84
C TRP A 215 5.70 19.17 -6.31
N ARG A 216 6.55 18.30 -5.75
CA ARG A 216 6.59 17.96 -4.31
C ARG A 216 5.25 17.46 -3.73
N GLY A 217 4.39 16.88 -4.56
CA GLY A 217 3.11 16.28 -4.13
C GLY A 217 2.05 17.29 -3.66
N SER A 218 2.20 18.58 -3.96
CA SER A 218 1.28 19.64 -3.53
C SER A 218 0.52 20.24 -4.71
N GLU A 219 -0.81 20.15 -4.69
CA GLU A 219 -1.71 20.74 -5.71
C GLU A 219 -1.55 22.26 -5.89
N LYS A 220 -0.88 22.94 -4.95
CA LYS A 220 -0.57 24.38 -5.03
C LYS A 220 0.64 24.68 -5.94
N ASN A 221 1.40 23.66 -6.29
CA ASN A 221 2.62 23.80 -7.08
C ASN A 221 2.36 23.50 -8.57
N PRO A 222 3.29 23.85 -9.48
CA PRO A 222 3.15 23.53 -10.90
C PRO A 222 2.90 22.03 -11.14
N MET A 223 2.06 21.75 -12.13
CA MET A 223 1.80 20.40 -12.61
C MET A 223 2.90 20.00 -13.60
N LEU A 224 3.55 18.88 -13.31
CA LEU A 224 4.58 18.24 -14.10
C LEU A 224 4.02 16.99 -14.83
N GLN A 225 4.80 16.48 -15.76
CA GLN A 225 4.58 15.22 -16.46
C GLN A 225 5.56 14.17 -15.94
N ARG A 226 5.03 13.14 -15.29
CA ARG A 226 5.78 12.01 -14.77
C ARG A 226 5.83 10.90 -15.81
N ILE A 227 7.02 10.43 -16.18
CA ILE A 227 7.18 9.21 -16.97
C ILE A 227 7.61 8.07 -16.05
N TYR A 228 6.88 6.96 -16.08
CA TYR A 228 7.21 5.72 -15.37
C TYR A 228 7.98 4.76 -16.27
N GLY A 229 8.98 4.09 -15.72
CA GLY A 229 9.73 3.01 -16.37
C GLY A 229 10.10 1.91 -15.40
N THR A 230 10.54 0.78 -15.92
CA THR A 230 11.08 -0.34 -15.14
C THR A 230 12.41 -0.81 -15.73
N ALA A 231 13.29 -1.35 -14.90
CA ALA A 231 14.60 -1.86 -15.28
C ALA A 231 14.97 -3.09 -14.46
N TRP A 232 15.56 -4.08 -15.13
CA TRP A 232 15.85 -5.41 -14.58
C TRP A 232 17.26 -5.90 -14.93
N PRO A 233 17.87 -6.76 -14.10
CA PRO A 233 19.21 -7.31 -14.33
C PRO A 233 19.33 -8.15 -15.61
N SER A 234 18.22 -8.62 -16.16
CA SER A 234 18.18 -9.40 -17.39
C SER A 234 16.90 -9.14 -18.20
N GLN A 235 16.95 -9.45 -19.51
CA GLN A 235 15.77 -9.39 -20.37
C GLN A 235 14.69 -10.40 -19.93
N ALA A 236 15.10 -11.57 -19.43
CA ALA A 236 14.17 -12.59 -18.95
C ALA A 236 13.36 -12.12 -17.73
N GLU A 237 13.99 -11.42 -16.78
CA GLU A 237 13.29 -10.84 -15.62
C GLU A 237 12.36 -9.70 -16.03
N LEU A 238 12.76 -8.86 -16.99
CA LEU A 238 11.88 -7.83 -17.56
C LEU A 238 10.65 -8.46 -18.21
N ASP A 239 10.85 -9.48 -19.05
CA ASP A 239 9.76 -10.16 -19.75
C ASP A 239 8.80 -10.83 -18.74
N ALA A 240 9.33 -11.48 -17.71
CA ALA A 240 8.53 -12.07 -16.63
C ALA A 240 7.72 -11.02 -15.86
N HIS A 241 8.30 -9.84 -15.59
CA HIS A 241 7.59 -8.74 -14.95
C HIS A 241 6.47 -8.17 -15.85
N LEU A 242 6.73 -8.01 -17.15
CA LEU A 242 5.72 -7.54 -18.10
C LEU A 242 4.59 -8.55 -18.27
N GLU A 243 4.89 -9.85 -18.28
CA GLU A 243 3.89 -10.92 -18.31
C GLU A 243 3.01 -10.89 -17.04
N LEU A 244 3.62 -10.70 -15.87
CA LEU A 244 2.91 -10.54 -14.60
C LEU A 244 1.95 -9.34 -14.63
N LEU A 245 2.40 -8.20 -15.15
CA LEU A 245 1.56 -7.00 -15.28
C LEU A 245 0.39 -7.22 -16.25
N ALA A 246 0.64 -7.87 -17.39
CA ALA A 246 -0.41 -8.19 -18.36
C ALA A 246 -1.43 -9.18 -17.78
N GLU A 247 -0.98 -10.15 -16.98
CA GLU A 247 -1.88 -11.07 -16.28
C GLU A 247 -2.68 -10.38 -15.16
N ALA A 248 -2.06 -9.46 -14.42
CA ALA A 248 -2.74 -8.62 -13.43
C ALA A 248 -3.82 -7.73 -14.06
N GLU A 249 -3.55 -7.10 -15.21
CA GLU A 249 -4.51 -6.28 -15.94
C GLU A 249 -5.70 -7.10 -16.44
N LYS A 250 -5.45 -8.33 -16.92
CA LYS A 250 -6.54 -9.24 -17.30
C LYS A 250 -7.45 -9.58 -16.12
N ARG A 251 -6.90 -9.65 -14.91
CA ARG A 251 -7.59 -10.00 -13.67
C ARG A 251 -8.22 -8.81 -12.96
N ASP A 252 -8.04 -7.59 -13.48
CA ASP A 252 -8.58 -6.39 -12.84
C ASP A 252 -10.09 -6.51 -12.63
N HIS A 253 -10.50 -6.46 -11.36
CA HIS A 253 -11.89 -6.64 -10.99
C HIS A 253 -12.82 -5.60 -11.61
N ARG A 254 -12.34 -4.41 -11.98
CA ARG A 254 -13.15 -3.37 -12.64
C ARG A 254 -13.50 -3.77 -14.06
N ARG A 255 -12.52 -4.34 -14.77
CA ARG A 255 -12.70 -4.88 -16.12
C ARG A 255 -13.60 -6.11 -16.08
N LEU A 256 -13.26 -7.08 -15.23
CA LEU A 256 -14.04 -8.31 -15.07
C LEU A 256 -15.45 -8.03 -14.53
N GLY A 257 -15.60 -7.08 -13.61
CA GLY A 257 -16.89 -6.69 -13.05
C GLY A 257 -17.86 -6.17 -14.10
N GLN A 258 -17.35 -5.44 -15.10
CA GLN A 258 -18.13 -5.01 -16.26
C GLN A 258 -18.35 -6.15 -17.27
N GLU A 259 -17.30 -6.89 -17.65
CA GLU A 259 -17.38 -7.98 -18.63
C GLU A 259 -18.34 -9.11 -18.18
N LEU A 260 -18.37 -9.39 -16.88
CA LEU A 260 -19.19 -10.45 -16.29
C LEU A 260 -20.55 -9.97 -15.75
N ASP A 261 -20.85 -8.68 -15.85
CA ASP A 261 -22.09 -8.07 -15.34
C ASP A 261 -22.28 -8.27 -13.81
N LEU A 262 -21.22 -7.99 -13.04
CA LEU A 262 -21.21 -8.17 -11.57
C LEU A 262 -21.60 -6.89 -10.83
N PHE A 263 -21.03 -5.75 -11.21
CA PHE A 263 -21.28 -4.46 -10.58
C PHE A 263 -20.89 -3.30 -11.51
N SER A 264 -21.37 -2.10 -11.19
CA SER A 264 -21.05 -0.86 -11.90
C SER A 264 -20.90 0.33 -10.96
N PHE A 265 -20.43 1.45 -11.51
CA PHE A 265 -20.33 2.75 -10.84
C PHE A 265 -21.05 3.82 -11.67
N PRO A 266 -22.39 3.93 -11.58
CA PRO A 266 -23.15 4.95 -12.28
C PRO A 266 -22.72 6.36 -11.86
N GLU A 267 -22.57 7.27 -12.83
CA GLU A 267 -22.14 8.65 -12.57
C GLU A 267 -23.11 9.39 -11.65
N GLU A 268 -24.41 9.09 -11.76
CA GLU A 268 -25.50 9.68 -10.99
C GLU A 268 -25.40 9.42 -9.48
N ILE A 269 -24.71 8.35 -9.07
CA ILE A 269 -24.54 7.99 -7.65
C ILE A 269 -23.27 8.65 -7.08
N GLY A 270 -22.25 8.83 -7.92
CA GLY A 270 -20.96 9.39 -7.53
C GLY A 270 -19.89 8.35 -7.22
N SER A 271 -18.64 8.80 -7.20
CA SER A 271 -17.46 7.93 -7.11
C SER A 271 -17.36 7.17 -5.79
N GLY A 272 -16.94 5.90 -5.88
CA GLY A 272 -16.67 5.05 -4.72
C GLY A 272 -17.93 4.43 -4.11
N LEU A 273 -19.05 4.44 -4.82
CA LEU A 273 -20.31 3.83 -4.41
C LEU A 273 -20.77 2.86 -5.51
N ALA A 274 -20.54 1.56 -5.30
CA ALA A 274 -20.82 0.53 -6.30
C ALA A 274 -22.28 0.07 -6.27
N VAL A 275 -22.80 -0.29 -7.45
CA VAL A 275 -24.10 -0.96 -7.61
C VAL A 275 -23.85 -2.41 -8.02
N PHE A 276 -24.25 -3.35 -7.17
CA PHE A 276 -24.17 -4.78 -7.49
C PHE A 276 -25.35 -5.19 -8.39
N HIS A 277 -25.02 -5.82 -9.51
CA HIS A 277 -25.98 -6.36 -10.48
C HIS A 277 -26.43 -7.76 -10.04
N PRO A 278 -27.45 -8.39 -10.67
CA PRO A 278 -27.98 -9.67 -10.22
C PRO A 278 -26.91 -10.77 -10.03
N LYS A 279 -25.93 -10.89 -10.94
CA LYS A 279 -24.86 -11.89 -10.81
C LYS A 279 -23.91 -11.56 -9.65
N GLY A 280 -23.50 -10.30 -9.51
CA GLY A 280 -22.71 -9.88 -8.35
C GLY A 280 -23.47 -10.04 -7.04
N GLY A 281 -24.78 -9.79 -7.03
CA GLY A 281 -25.65 -10.00 -5.89
C GLY A 281 -25.72 -11.46 -5.45
N ILE A 282 -25.70 -12.43 -6.36
CA ILE A 282 -25.65 -13.86 -6.03
C ILE A 282 -24.34 -14.20 -5.31
N ILE A 283 -23.21 -13.77 -5.85
CA ILE A 283 -21.89 -14.00 -5.24
C ILE A 283 -21.83 -13.34 -3.86
N ARG A 284 -22.21 -12.06 -3.77
CA ARG A 284 -22.25 -11.31 -2.51
C ARG A 284 -23.11 -12.00 -1.46
N ARG A 285 -24.32 -12.44 -1.83
CA ARG A 285 -25.21 -13.18 -0.94
C ARG A 285 -24.57 -14.48 -0.47
N ALA A 286 -23.96 -15.26 -1.37
CA ALA A 286 -23.29 -16.50 -1.00
C ALA A 286 -22.15 -16.27 0.00
N MET A 287 -21.38 -15.19 -0.18
CA MET A 287 -20.32 -14.80 0.76
C MET A 287 -20.88 -14.40 2.13
N GLU A 288 -21.90 -13.55 2.14
CA GLU A 288 -22.53 -13.10 3.39
C GLU A 288 -23.21 -14.25 4.13
N ASP A 289 -23.91 -15.15 3.43
CA ASP A 289 -24.60 -16.29 4.03
C ASP A 289 -23.62 -17.33 4.59
N TYR A 290 -22.50 -17.56 3.89
CA TYR A 290 -21.40 -18.38 4.42
C TYR A 290 -20.86 -17.78 5.71
N SER A 291 -20.59 -16.47 5.70
CA SER A 291 -20.14 -15.77 6.90
C SER A 291 -21.18 -15.85 8.02
N ARG A 292 -22.47 -15.61 7.77
CA ARG A 292 -23.53 -15.76 8.79
C ARG A 292 -23.44 -17.12 9.48
N LYS A 293 -23.44 -18.18 8.69
CA LYS A 293 -23.35 -19.55 9.20
C LYS A 293 -22.12 -19.78 10.07
N ARG A 294 -20.94 -19.38 9.58
CA ARG A 294 -19.69 -19.52 10.34
C ARG A 294 -19.71 -18.72 11.65
N HIS A 295 -20.33 -17.55 11.67
CA HIS A 295 -20.45 -16.75 12.90
C HIS A 295 -21.42 -17.37 13.91
N GLU A 296 -22.53 -17.96 13.45
CA GLU A 296 -23.45 -18.70 14.33
C GLU A 296 -22.77 -19.92 14.97
N GLU A 297 -21.95 -20.65 14.19
CA GLU A 297 -21.16 -21.80 14.69
C GLU A 297 -20.12 -21.40 15.75
N GLU A 298 -19.62 -20.17 15.71
CA GLU A 298 -18.65 -19.60 16.66
C GLU A 298 -19.32 -18.74 17.76
N GLU A 299 -20.63 -18.90 17.96
CA GLU A 299 -21.43 -18.27 19.03
C GLU A 299 -21.45 -16.73 19.00
N TYR A 300 -21.50 -16.12 17.81
CA TYR A 300 -21.70 -14.68 17.68
C TYR A 300 -23.18 -14.28 17.75
N GLU A 301 -23.45 -13.15 18.41
CA GLU A 301 -24.77 -12.54 18.47
C GLU A 301 -24.92 -11.45 17.40
N PHE A 302 -25.90 -11.63 16.52
CA PHE A 302 -26.16 -10.70 15.42
C PHE A 302 -26.89 -9.46 15.89
N VAL A 303 -26.36 -8.29 15.53
CA VAL A 303 -26.92 -6.97 15.86
C VAL A 303 -27.00 -6.10 14.62
N TYR A 304 -27.82 -5.03 14.69
CA TYR A 304 -28.01 -4.08 13.61
C TYR A 304 -28.01 -2.66 14.18
N SER A 305 -27.22 -1.76 13.60
CA SER A 305 -27.11 -0.39 14.06
C SER A 305 -27.40 0.64 12.94
N PRO A 306 -27.93 1.83 13.27
CA PRO A 306 -28.22 2.87 12.28
C PRO A 306 -26.98 3.35 11.52
N HIS A 307 -27.17 3.90 10.32
CA HIS A 307 -26.08 4.52 9.55
C HIS A 307 -25.71 5.93 10.01
N LEU A 308 -26.60 6.59 10.76
CA LEU A 308 -26.51 8.01 11.13
C LEU A 308 -26.65 8.16 12.64
N THR A 309 -25.86 9.06 13.22
CA THR A 309 -25.95 9.40 14.65
C THR A 309 -25.45 10.81 14.92
N LYS A 310 -25.72 11.31 16.13
CA LYS A 310 -25.29 12.62 16.60
C LYS A 310 -23.77 12.69 16.78
N ALA A 311 -23.20 13.88 16.56
CA ALA A 311 -21.79 14.16 16.81
C ALA A 311 -21.30 13.70 18.20
N ALA A 312 -22.12 13.89 19.24
CA ALA A 312 -21.80 13.51 20.61
C ALA A 312 -21.36 12.04 20.79
N LEU A 313 -21.89 11.09 19.99
CA LEU A 313 -21.45 9.70 20.08
C LEU A 313 -20.02 9.55 19.55
N PHE A 314 -19.68 10.22 18.46
CA PHE A 314 -18.35 10.18 17.87
C PHE A 314 -17.32 10.99 18.67
N GLU A 315 -17.73 12.10 19.29
CA GLU A 315 -16.93 12.81 20.30
C GLU A 315 -16.60 11.90 21.49
N LYS A 316 -17.62 11.26 22.08
CA LYS A 316 -17.43 10.32 23.20
C LYS A 316 -16.43 9.23 22.83
N SER A 317 -16.59 8.62 21.66
CA SER A 317 -15.69 7.58 21.16
C SER A 317 -14.30 8.09 20.74
N GLY A 318 -14.11 9.39 20.54
CA GLY A 318 -12.86 10.01 20.04
C GLY A 318 -12.70 10.00 18.51
N HIS A 319 -13.66 9.49 17.74
CA HIS A 319 -13.54 9.43 16.28
C HIS A 319 -13.56 10.82 15.63
N LEU A 320 -14.31 11.79 16.19
CA LEU A 320 -14.27 13.16 15.67
C LEU A 320 -12.92 13.85 15.96
N ASP A 321 -12.28 13.52 17.07
CA ASP A 321 -10.97 14.10 17.44
C ASP A 321 -9.85 13.57 16.53
N TRP A 322 -9.85 12.26 16.25
CA TRP A 322 -8.73 11.57 15.60
C TRP A 322 -8.98 11.16 14.15
N TYR A 323 -10.24 11.16 13.68
CA TYR A 323 -10.64 10.61 12.38
C TYR A 323 -11.61 11.51 11.60
N SER A 324 -11.85 12.75 12.04
CA SER A 324 -12.80 13.67 11.38
C SER A 324 -12.49 13.93 9.90
N GLU A 325 -11.20 14.00 9.50
CA GLU A 325 -10.81 14.17 8.10
C GLU A 325 -11.24 13.00 7.19
N GLY A 326 -11.39 11.80 7.77
CA GLY A 326 -11.85 10.60 7.08
C GLY A 326 -13.37 10.39 7.15
N MET A 327 -14.10 11.26 7.85
CA MET A 327 -15.56 11.20 7.97
C MET A 327 -16.22 12.05 6.89
N TYR A 328 -17.41 11.62 6.46
CA TYR A 328 -18.25 12.50 5.64
C TYR A 328 -18.63 13.76 6.43
N PRO A 329 -18.79 14.91 5.75
CA PRO A 329 -19.22 16.14 6.40
C PRO A 329 -20.54 15.96 7.17
N PRO A 330 -20.74 16.69 8.28
CA PRO A 330 -21.97 16.62 9.05
C PRO A 330 -23.18 17.11 8.24
N MET A 331 -24.32 16.48 8.48
CA MET A 331 -25.63 17.04 8.18
C MET A 331 -26.12 17.85 9.38
N ILE A 332 -26.50 19.10 9.15
CA ILE A 332 -27.09 19.96 10.17
C ILE A 332 -28.60 19.71 10.17
N MET A 333 -29.11 19.13 11.24
CA MET A 333 -30.53 18.80 11.41
C MET A 333 -31.19 19.80 12.37
N ASP A 334 -32.47 20.11 12.13
CA ASP A 334 -33.30 20.96 13.02
C ASP A 334 -32.76 22.38 13.28
N GLU A 335 -31.98 22.94 12.34
CA GLU A 335 -31.61 24.36 12.38
C GLU A 335 -32.83 25.22 12.00
N GLU A 336 -33.17 26.18 12.85
CA GLU A 336 -34.20 27.17 12.52
C GLU A 336 -33.53 28.50 12.22
N LEU A 337 -33.88 29.08 11.08
CA LEU A 337 -33.46 30.43 10.68
C LEU A 337 -34.59 31.44 10.92
N HIS A 338 -34.22 32.66 11.27
CA HIS A 338 -35.09 33.82 11.18
C HIS A 338 -35.34 34.18 9.70
N ALA A 339 -36.34 35.02 9.44
CA ALA A 339 -36.65 35.49 8.09
C ALA A 339 -35.51 36.29 7.44
N ASP A 340 -34.57 36.80 8.22
CA ASP A 340 -33.37 37.53 7.78
C ASP A 340 -32.14 36.61 7.55
N GLY A 341 -32.30 35.29 7.71
CA GLY A 341 -31.23 34.30 7.54
C GLY A 341 -30.34 34.10 8.76
N THR A 342 -30.60 34.77 9.90
CA THR A 342 -29.85 34.54 11.15
C THR A 342 -30.33 33.29 11.87
N ILE A 343 -29.44 32.62 12.62
CA ILE A 343 -29.79 31.37 13.35
C ILE A 343 -30.70 31.70 14.54
N LYS A 344 -31.93 31.20 14.50
CA LYS A 344 -32.91 31.25 15.60
C LYS A 344 -32.70 30.11 16.59
N ARG A 345 -32.36 28.93 16.08
CA ARG A 345 -32.03 27.74 16.87
C ARG A 345 -30.91 27.00 16.18
N ALA A 346 -29.81 26.78 16.90
CA ALA A 346 -28.69 25.99 16.40
C ALA A 346 -29.15 24.55 16.11
N GLY A 347 -28.82 24.06 14.91
CA GLY A 347 -29.06 22.68 14.53
C GLY A 347 -28.15 21.69 15.26
N GLN A 348 -28.47 20.41 15.17
CA GLN A 348 -27.63 19.31 15.65
C GLN A 348 -26.86 18.69 14.50
N GLN A 349 -25.57 18.46 14.70
CA GLN A 349 -24.75 17.76 13.72
C GLN A 349 -24.98 16.25 13.80
N TYR A 350 -25.30 15.67 12.65
CA TYR A 350 -25.40 14.23 12.43
C TYR A 350 -24.34 13.79 11.42
N TYR A 351 -23.73 12.64 11.66
CA TYR A 351 -22.69 12.08 10.80
C TYR A 351 -23.09 10.68 10.32
N MET A 352 -22.67 10.34 9.10
CA MET A 352 -22.61 8.96 8.65
C MET A 352 -21.54 8.20 9.42
N LYS A 353 -21.85 6.97 9.86
CA LYS A 353 -20.92 6.18 10.65
C LYS A 353 -19.69 5.78 9.83
N PRO A 354 -18.46 6.09 10.28
CA PRO A 354 -17.24 5.59 9.66
C PRO A 354 -16.85 4.19 10.14
N MET A 355 -17.41 3.77 11.30
CA MET A 355 -17.14 2.52 12.01
C MET A 355 -18.36 2.11 12.86
N ASN A 356 -18.50 0.82 13.18
CA ASN A 356 -19.64 0.31 13.96
C ASN A 356 -19.39 0.28 15.47
N CYS A 357 -18.12 0.32 15.90
CA CYS A 357 -17.72 0.18 17.31
C CYS A 357 -18.50 1.05 18.33
N PRO A 358 -18.84 2.33 18.06
CA PRO A 358 -19.54 3.14 19.07
C PRO A 358 -20.96 2.64 19.32
N PHE A 359 -21.61 2.04 18.32
CA PHE A 359 -22.96 1.51 18.45
C PHE A 359 -22.97 0.19 19.23
N HIS A 360 -21.99 -0.68 19.02
CA HIS A 360 -21.86 -1.94 19.75
C HIS A 360 -21.57 -1.70 21.24
N ASN A 361 -20.83 -0.63 21.57
CA ASN A 361 -20.65 -0.20 22.96
C ASN A 361 -21.96 0.22 23.64
N LEU A 362 -22.88 0.87 22.91
CA LEU A 362 -24.21 1.19 23.43
C LEU A 362 -25.04 -0.08 23.69
N ILE A 363 -24.88 -1.12 22.87
CA ILE A 363 -25.53 -2.42 23.09
C ILE A 363 -24.97 -3.09 24.35
N PHE A 364 -23.65 -3.08 24.54
CA PHE A 364 -23.02 -3.56 25.77
C PHE A 364 -23.59 -2.83 27.01
N GLN A 365 -23.59 -1.48 26.96
CA GLN A 365 -24.00 -0.58 28.05
C GLN A 365 -25.52 -0.60 28.34
N SER A 366 -26.36 -1.11 27.43
CA SER A 366 -27.82 -1.08 27.56
C SER A 366 -28.36 -1.77 28.82
N ARG A 367 -27.58 -2.68 29.41
CA ARG A 367 -27.86 -3.31 30.71
C ARG A 367 -26.59 -3.72 31.42
N GLN A 368 -26.70 -4.00 32.72
CA GLN A 368 -25.62 -4.59 33.48
C GLN A 368 -25.22 -5.98 32.94
N ARG A 369 -23.91 -6.24 32.87
CA ARG A 369 -23.30 -7.50 32.42
C ARG A 369 -22.61 -8.23 33.58
N SER A 370 -22.62 -9.55 33.57
CA SER A 370 -21.85 -10.42 34.47
C SER A 370 -20.65 -11.04 33.75
N TYR A 371 -19.57 -11.36 34.48
CA TYR A 371 -18.42 -12.10 33.94
C TYR A 371 -18.81 -13.43 33.28
N ARG A 372 -19.95 -14.03 33.69
CA ARG A 372 -20.48 -15.28 33.12
C ARG A 372 -21.03 -15.15 31.70
N GLU A 373 -21.30 -13.92 31.29
CA GLU A 373 -21.76 -13.60 29.92
C GLU A 373 -20.57 -13.28 29.00
N LEU A 374 -19.34 -13.28 29.52
CA LEU A 374 -18.13 -13.03 28.74
C LEU A 374 -17.44 -14.36 28.41
N PRO A 375 -16.91 -14.53 27.18
CA PRO A 375 -16.81 -13.53 26.11
C PRO A 375 -18.16 -13.27 25.40
N LEU A 376 -18.53 -11.99 25.26
CA LEU A 376 -19.69 -11.54 24.49
C LEU A 376 -19.24 -11.12 23.09
N ARG A 377 -19.76 -11.75 22.04
CA ARG A 377 -19.32 -11.51 20.66
C ARG A 377 -20.44 -10.89 19.83
N LEU A 378 -20.40 -9.58 19.60
CA LEU A 378 -21.40 -8.90 18.77
C LEU A 378 -20.93 -8.84 17.32
N PHE A 379 -21.79 -9.22 16.38
CA PHE A 379 -21.50 -9.21 14.95
C PHE A 379 -22.54 -8.42 14.15
N GLU A 380 -22.09 -7.66 13.16
CA GLU A 380 -22.94 -6.91 12.23
C GLU A 380 -22.31 -6.87 10.83
N PHE A 381 -23.12 -7.08 9.79
CA PHE A 381 -22.76 -6.61 8.44
C PHE A 381 -22.95 -5.09 8.36
N GLY A 382 -22.05 -4.37 9.01
CA GLY A 382 -22.18 -2.95 9.28
C GLY A 382 -21.73 -2.13 8.09
N THR A 383 -22.68 -1.45 7.44
CA THR A 383 -22.37 -0.55 6.32
C THR A 383 -21.90 0.80 6.84
N VAL A 384 -20.69 1.17 6.46
CA VAL A 384 -19.98 2.37 6.91
C VAL A 384 -19.61 3.25 5.72
N TYR A 385 -19.30 4.51 6.02
CA TYR A 385 -18.97 5.52 5.03
C TYR A 385 -17.68 6.25 5.41
N ARG A 386 -16.69 6.23 4.52
CA ARG A 386 -15.40 6.92 4.70
C ARG A 386 -15.17 7.90 3.57
N TYR A 387 -14.77 9.11 3.92
CA TYR A 387 -14.50 10.19 2.97
C TYR A 387 -13.11 10.04 2.35
N GLU A 388 -12.93 8.97 1.58
CA GLU A 388 -11.72 8.75 0.80
C GLU A 388 -11.61 9.82 -0.31
N LYS A 389 -10.40 10.38 -0.47
CA LYS A 389 -10.11 11.36 -1.53
C LYS A 389 -10.41 10.73 -2.90
N SER A 390 -10.96 11.50 -3.83
CA SER A 390 -11.38 10.97 -5.14
C SER A 390 -10.23 10.28 -5.90
N GLY A 391 -9.02 10.84 -5.80
CA GLY A 391 -7.82 10.29 -6.47
C GLY A 391 -7.30 8.96 -5.90
N VAL A 392 -7.80 8.50 -4.75
CA VAL A 392 -7.39 7.20 -4.16
C VAL A 392 -8.45 6.11 -4.32
N LEU A 393 -9.62 6.44 -4.86
CA LEU A 393 -10.67 5.46 -5.11
C LEU A 393 -10.22 4.47 -6.18
N HIS A 394 -10.52 3.18 -5.96
CA HIS A 394 -10.14 2.12 -6.88
C HIS A 394 -11.18 1.01 -6.86
N GLY A 395 -12.12 1.07 -7.82
CA GLY A 395 -13.20 0.10 -7.96
C GLY A 395 -13.90 -0.19 -6.62
N ILE A 396 -14.06 -1.47 -6.30
CA ILE A 396 -14.66 -1.93 -5.04
C ILE A 396 -13.63 -2.23 -3.95
N THR A 397 -12.32 -2.23 -4.28
CA THR A 397 -11.27 -2.49 -3.29
C THR A 397 -10.90 -1.25 -2.47
N ARG A 398 -11.18 -0.04 -2.97
CA ARG A 398 -11.12 1.21 -2.20
C ARG A 398 -12.30 2.12 -2.55
N ALA A 399 -13.33 2.06 -1.71
CA ALA A 399 -14.63 2.69 -1.90
C ALA A 399 -14.96 3.66 -0.75
N ARG A 400 -16.00 4.48 -0.93
CA ARG A 400 -16.50 5.41 0.10
C ARG A 400 -17.64 4.86 0.93
N GLY A 401 -18.42 3.93 0.38
CA GLY A 401 -19.47 3.21 1.09
C GLY A 401 -19.26 1.72 0.90
N PHE A 402 -19.24 0.98 2.00
CA PHE A 402 -18.98 -0.45 1.98
C PHE A 402 -19.50 -1.12 3.26
N THR A 403 -19.72 -2.43 3.19
CA THR A 403 -20.21 -3.25 4.29
C THR A 403 -19.09 -4.10 4.85
N GLN A 404 -18.85 -3.97 6.16
CA GLN A 404 -17.85 -4.78 6.86
C GLN A 404 -18.53 -5.95 7.56
N ASP A 405 -17.88 -7.11 7.59
CA ASP A 405 -18.23 -8.25 8.45
C ASP A 405 -17.70 -8.02 9.87
N ASP A 406 -18.13 -6.90 10.46
CA ASP A 406 -17.54 -6.31 11.64
C ASP A 406 -18.00 -7.02 12.91
N ALA A 407 -17.08 -7.22 13.85
CA ALA A 407 -17.41 -7.75 15.16
C ALA A 407 -16.64 -7.08 16.28
N HIS A 408 -17.32 -6.95 17.42
CA HIS A 408 -16.76 -6.43 18.66
C HIS A 408 -16.97 -7.46 19.77
N ILE A 409 -15.86 -7.96 20.29
CA ILE A 409 -15.84 -8.99 21.32
C ILE A 409 -15.45 -8.35 22.63
N TYR A 410 -16.26 -8.55 23.66
CA TYR A 410 -16.01 -8.09 25.02
C TYR A 410 -15.60 -9.28 25.86
N CYS A 411 -14.39 -9.29 26.38
CA CYS A 411 -13.87 -10.39 27.19
C CYS A 411 -13.17 -9.85 28.45
N THR A 412 -12.90 -10.74 29.41
CA THR A 412 -12.01 -10.38 30.52
C THR A 412 -10.56 -10.35 30.05
N LYS A 413 -9.66 -9.76 30.85
CA LYS A 413 -8.23 -9.75 30.55
C LYS A 413 -7.66 -11.17 30.47
N GLU A 414 -8.13 -12.08 31.32
CA GLU A 414 -7.69 -13.48 31.37
C GLU A 414 -8.16 -14.26 30.14
N GLN A 415 -9.31 -13.91 29.57
CA GLN A 415 -9.87 -14.55 28.37
C GLN A 415 -9.20 -14.06 27.07
N MET A 416 -8.62 -12.85 27.08
CA MET A 416 -8.11 -12.16 25.89
C MET A 416 -7.17 -13.02 25.04
N ALA A 417 -6.17 -13.68 25.64
CA ALA A 417 -5.21 -14.48 24.88
C ALA A 417 -5.87 -15.66 24.15
N GLY A 418 -6.82 -16.34 24.81
CA GLY A 418 -7.58 -17.44 24.21
C GLY A 418 -8.51 -16.98 23.09
N GLU A 419 -9.14 -15.81 23.25
CA GLU A 419 -9.95 -15.21 22.19
C GLU A 419 -9.08 -14.85 20.97
N LEU A 420 -7.92 -14.22 21.15
CA LEU A 420 -7.05 -13.86 20.03
C LEU A 420 -6.58 -15.08 19.21
N ASP A 421 -6.22 -16.17 19.89
CA ASP A 421 -5.79 -17.42 19.23
C ASP A 421 -6.93 -18.09 18.45
N SER A 422 -8.11 -18.19 19.06
CA SER A 422 -9.33 -18.69 18.42
C SER A 422 -9.69 -17.87 17.18
N LEU A 423 -9.61 -16.53 17.29
CA LEU A 423 -9.93 -15.61 16.20
C LEU A 423 -8.96 -15.73 15.03
N LEU A 424 -7.66 -15.83 15.29
CA LEU A 424 -6.67 -16.04 14.21
C LEU A 424 -6.93 -17.36 13.49
N THR A 425 -7.19 -18.43 14.25
CA THR A 425 -7.54 -19.75 13.67
C THR A 425 -8.80 -19.66 12.81
N PHE A 426 -9.82 -18.97 13.30
CA PHE A 426 -11.08 -18.77 12.59
C PHE A 426 -10.87 -18.00 11.27
N VAL A 427 -10.13 -16.89 11.31
CA VAL A 427 -9.76 -16.10 10.14
C VAL A 427 -9.07 -16.97 9.08
N LEU A 428 -8.01 -17.69 9.48
CA LEU A 428 -7.22 -18.48 8.55
C LEU A 428 -8.05 -19.58 7.89
N ASN A 429 -8.87 -20.29 8.67
CA ASN A 429 -9.74 -21.33 8.13
C ASN A 429 -10.77 -20.76 7.15
N LEU A 430 -11.42 -19.65 7.51
CA LEU A 430 -12.38 -19.00 6.64
C LEU A 430 -11.75 -18.53 5.33
N LEU A 431 -10.53 -17.96 5.34
CA LEU A 431 -9.84 -17.59 4.11
C LEU A 431 -9.45 -18.81 3.26
N ARG A 432 -9.08 -19.94 3.88
CA ARG A 432 -8.80 -21.21 3.18
C ARG A 432 -10.01 -21.77 2.46
N ASP A 433 -11.22 -21.60 3.00
CA ASP A 433 -12.45 -22.03 2.33
C ASP A 433 -12.70 -21.28 0.99
N TYR A 434 -12.11 -20.09 0.85
CA TYR A 434 -12.05 -19.32 -0.40
C TYR A 434 -10.79 -19.60 -1.24
N GLY A 435 -10.02 -20.64 -0.92
CA GLY A 435 -8.84 -21.04 -1.69
C GLY A 435 -7.61 -20.12 -1.52
N LEU A 436 -7.58 -19.31 -0.47
CA LEU A 436 -6.39 -18.55 -0.08
C LEU A 436 -5.60 -19.39 0.93
N GLU A 437 -4.33 -19.68 0.64
CA GLU A 437 -3.52 -20.61 1.45
C GLU A 437 -2.15 -20.05 1.87
N ASP A 438 -1.62 -19.08 1.12
CA ASP A 438 -0.32 -18.45 1.39
C ASP A 438 -0.50 -17.20 2.26
N PHE A 439 -0.20 -17.35 3.55
CA PHE A 439 -0.40 -16.32 4.56
C PHE A 439 0.90 -15.94 5.28
N TYR A 440 1.00 -14.67 5.64
CA TYR A 440 1.86 -14.21 6.72
C TYR A 440 1.11 -13.22 7.60
N LEU A 441 1.63 -12.98 8.80
CA LEU A 441 1.05 -12.08 9.79
C LEU A 441 1.88 -10.81 9.87
N GLU A 442 1.18 -9.69 10.04
CA GLU A 442 1.79 -8.38 10.27
C GLU A 442 1.30 -7.84 11.61
N LEU A 443 2.23 -7.51 12.51
CA LEU A 443 1.93 -6.90 13.81
C LEU A 443 2.23 -5.40 13.75
N SER A 444 1.17 -4.61 13.68
CA SER A 444 1.30 -3.16 13.68
C SER A 444 1.37 -2.61 15.11
N THR A 445 2.43 -1.85 15.40
CA THR A 445 2.74 -1.35 16.75
C THR A 445 2.41 0.13 16.91
N ARG A 446 2.51 0.63 18.15
CA ARG A 446 2.12 1.99 18.55
C ARG A 446 2.79 3.06 17.68
N ASN A 447 2.00 4.01 17.19
CA ASN A 447 2.50 5.27 16.65
C ASN A 447 2.61 6.32 17.77
N PRO A 448 3.81 6.79 18.15
CA PRO A 448 3.96 7.76 19.24
C PRO A 448 3.24 9.10 19.00
N GLU A 449 3.09 9.52 17.75
CA GLU A 449 2.48 10.81 17.38
C GLU A 449 0.95 10.73 17.26
N LYS A 450 0.41 9.53 16.99
CA LYS A 450 -1.02 9.29 16.72
C LYS A 450 -1.56 8.10 17.53
N SER A 451 -1.42 8.15 18.85
CA SER A 451 -1.97 7.13 19.75
C SER A 451 -2.54 7.72 21.04
N VAL A 452 -3.49 7.01 21.65
CA VAL A 452 -4.07 7.32 22.96
C VAL A 452 -3.89 6.15 23.93
N GLY A 453 -3.88 6.44 25.22
CA GLY A 453 -3.72 5.43 26.27
C GLY A 453 -2.31 5.33 26.87
N GLU A 454 -2.24 4.59 27.98
CA GLU A 454 -1.02 4.37 28.77
C GLU A 454 -0.04 3.41 28.07
N ASP A 455 1.26 3.62 28.27
CA ASP A 455 2.30 2.73 27.70
C ASP A 455 2.15 1.28 28.15
N ALA A 456 1.67 1.05 29.37
CA ALA A 456 1.46 -0.27 29.91
C ALA A 456 0.40 -1.06 29.12
N ASP A 457 -0.72 -0.42 28.78
CA ASP A 457 -1.81 -1.02 28.02
C ASP A 457 -1.35 -1.39 26.60
N TRP A 458 -0.58 -0.51 25.96
CA TRP A 458 -0.02 -0.76 24.64
C TRP A 458 0.95 -1.94 24.63
N LYS A 459 1.82 -2.03 25.65
CA LYS A 459 2.75 -3.13 25.79
C LYS A 459 2.02 -4.46 26.04
N GLU A 460 1.01 -4.45 26.91
CA GLU A 460 0.17 -5.61 27.22
C GLU A 460 -0.57 -6.12 25.96
N ALA A 461 -1.26 -5.24 25.23
CA ALA A 461 -1.96 -5.62 23.99
C ALA A 461 -1.01 -6.12 22.91
N THR A 462 0.13 -5.45 22.71
CA THR A 462 1.10 -5.82 21.68
C THR A 462 1.69 -7.21 21.97
N GLU A 463 1.98 -7.52 23.22
CA GLU A 463 2.53 -8.83 23.61
C GLU A 463 1.49 -9.94 23.54
N ALA A 464 0.24 -9.65 23.90
CA ALA A 464 -0.87 -10.59 23.75
C ALA A 464 -1.08 -10.97 22.28
N LEU A 465 -1.09 -9.98 21.39
CA LEU A 465 -1.15 -10.19 19.95
C LEU A 465 0.06 -10.99 19.46
N ARG A 466 1.29 -10.59 19.81
CA ARG A 466 2.52 -11.29 19.41
C ARG A 466 2.49 -12.76 19.81
N THR A 467 2.08 -13.06 21.04
CA THR A 467 1.98 -14.43 21.55
C THR A 467 1.00 -15.26 20.73
N ALA A 468 -0.19 -14.71 20.45
CA ALA A 468 -1.19 -15.36 19.61
C ALA A 468 -0.69 -15.58 18.17
N ALA A 469 -0.01 -14.60 17.57
CA ALA A 469 0.57 -14.74 16.22
C ALA A 469 1.64 -15.83 16.14
N VAL A 470 2.57 -15.87 17.10
CA VAL A 470 3.65 -16.87 17.12
C VAL A 470 3.10 -18.29 17.28
N ALA A 471 2.00 -18.46 18.03
CA ALA A 471 1.34 -19.75 18.19
C ALA A 471 0.79 -20.33 16.88
N GLN A 472 0.46 -19.48 15.90
CA GLN A 472 -0.06 -19.89 14.58
C GLN A 472 1.02 -20.46 13.66
N ASN A 473 2.30 -20.37 14.02
CA ASN A 473 3.44 -20.86 13.24
C ASN A 473 3.49 -20.27 11.81
N LEU A 474 3.13 -18.99 11.68
CA LEU A 474 3.26 -18.19 10.46
C LEU A 474 4.39 -17.18 10.61
N GLU A 475 4.93 -16.71 9.48
CA GLU A 475 5.87 -15.58 9.48
C GLU A 475 5.20 -14.35 10.10
N LEU A 476 5.89 -13.68 11.02
CA LEU A 476 5.42 -12.48 11.70
C LEU A 476 6.33 -11.30 11.35
N VAL A 477 5.81 -10.36 10.58
CA VAL A 477 6.48 -9.11 10.19
C VAL A 477 6.03 -7.99 11.12
N LEU A 478 6.96 -7.11 11.51
CA LEU A 478 6.63 -5.92 12.30
C LEU A 478 6.32 -4.73 11.39
N ASP A 479 5.24 -4.04 11.70
CA ASP A 479 4.81 -2.79 11.05
C ASP A 479 4.85 -1.66 12.09
N GLU A 480 6.02 -1.03 12.21
CA GLU A 480 6.26 -0.02 13.24
C GLU A 480 5.42 1.24 13.02
N GLY A 481 4.56 1.57 13.99
CA GLY A 481 3.71 2.75 13.93
C GLY A 481 2.47 2.63 13.03
N GLY A 482 2.15 1.43 12.52
CA GLY A 482 0.97 1.20 11.67
C GLY A 482 -0.34 0.86 12.42
N ALA A 483 -0.32 0.86 13.75
CA ALA A 483 -1.51 0.62 14.58
C ALA A 483 -2.55 1.75 14.45
N ALA A 484 -3.82 1.47 14.76
CA ALA A 484 -4.81 2.55 14.89
C ALA A 484 -4.61 3.31 16.20
N PHE A 485 -5.23 4.49 16.31
CA PHE A 485 -4.98 5.39 17.44
C PHE A 485 -5.33 4.79 18.81
N TYR A 486 -6.23 3.81 18.88
CA TYR A 486 -6.73 3.20 20.12
C TYR A 486 -6.13 1.83 20.47
N GLY A 487 -5.27 1.25 19.64
CA GLY A 487 -4.59 0.00 20.00
C GLY A 487 -3.86 -0.72 18.87
N PRO A 488 -2.96 -1.67 19.21
CA PRO A 488 -2.20 -2.47 18.25
C PRO A 488 -3.10 -3.48 17.54
N LYS A 489 -2.67 -3.95 16.36
CA LYS A 489 -3.43 -4.90 15.54
C LYS A 489 -2.54 -5.96 14.91
N ILE A 490 -3.11 -7.13 14.69
CA ILE A 490 -2.58 -8.13 13.76
C ILE A 490 -3.40 -8.08 12.49
N SER A 491 -2.72 -8.04 11.35
CA SER A 491 -3.33 -8.17 10.04
C SER A 491 -2.91 -9.49 9.40
N VAL A 492 -3.85 -10.19 8.78
CA VAL A 492 -3.56 -11.38 7.98
C VAL A 492 -3.33 -10.95 6.54
N GLN A 493 -2.13 -11.18 6.05
CA GLN A 493 -1.71 -10.88 4.69
C GLN A 493 -1.81 -12.16 3.86
N ALA A 494 -2.52 -12.11 2.72
CA ALA A 494 -2.71 -13.27 1.85
C ALA A 494 -2.19 -12.97 0.45
N LYS A 495 -1.50 -13.94 -0.17
CA LYS A 495 -1.12 -13.82 -1.59
C LYS A 495 -2.23 -14.34 -2.50
N ASP A 496 -2.50 -13.62 -3.58
CA ASP A 496 -3.41 -14.08 -4.62
C ASP A 496 -2.74 -15.05 -5.61
N ALA A 497 -3.51 -15.51 -6.61
CA ALA A 497 -3.07 -16.52 -7.58
C ALA A 497 -1.89 -16.08 -8.47
N ILE A 498 -1.55 -14.78 -8.48
CA ILE A 498 -0.40 -14.24 -9.20
C ILE A 498 0.67 -13.67 -8.26
N GLY A 499 0.58 -13.97 -6.96
CA GLY A 499 1.59 -13.63 -5.95
C GLY A 499 1.51 -12.21 -5.40
N ARG A 500 0.45 -11.45 -5.68
CA ARG A 500 0.24 -10.12 -5.06
C ARG A 500 -0.30 -10.28 -3.66
N THR A 501 0.21 -9.48 -2.73
CA THR A 501 -0.23 -9.50 -1.33
C THR A 501 -1.42 -8.57 -1.11
N TRP A 502 -2.42 -9.09 -0.38
CA TRP A 502 -3.58 -8.35 0.08
C TRP A 502 -3.68 -8.47 1.61
N GLN A 503 -3.80 -7.34 2.29
CA GLN A 503 -4.21 -7.34 3.70
C GLN A 503 -5.67 -7.78 3.76
N MET A 504 -6.02 -8.91 4.35
CA MET A 504 -7.38 -9.43 4.33
C MET A 504 -8.14 -9.07 5.59
N SER A 505 -7.68 -9.64 6.71
CA SER A 505 -8.37 -9.58 7.99
C SER A 505 -7.60 -8.73 8.97
N THR A 506 -8.26 -8.25 10.01
CA THR A 506 -7.61 -7.49 11.08
C THR A 506 -8.22 -7.89 12.41
N ILE A 507 -7.36 -8.10 13.41
CA ILE A 507 -7.73 -8.30 14.81
C ILE A 507 -7.01 -7.23 15.63
N GLN A 508 -7.76 -6.45 16.39
CA GLN A 508 -7.24 -5.31 17.12
C GLN A 508 -7.73 -5.32 18.55
N VAL A 509 -6.81 -5.13 19.49
CA VAL A 509 -7.12 -5.03 20.92
C VAL A 509 -7.29 -3.57 21.30
N ASP A 510 -8.42 -3.25 21.92
CA ASP A 510 -8.80 -1.89 22.34
C ASP A 510 -9.15 -1.84 23.83
N PHE A 511 -8.35 -1.07 24.57
CA PHE A 511 -8.59 -0.73 25.98
C PHE A 511 -9.26 0.65 26.15
N GLN A 512 -9.27 1.47 25.10
CA GLN A 512 -9.66 2.88 25.10
C GLN A 512 -11.17 3.07 24.98
N LEU A 513 -11.83 2.42 24.02
CA LEU A 513 -13.28 2.58 23.90
C LEU A 513 -14.05 2.07 25.14
N PRO A 514 -13.70 0.93 25.75
CA PRO A 514 -14.29 0.54 27.03
C PRO A 514 -14.12 1.59 28.14
N GLN A 515 -13.00 2.31 28.17
CA GLN A 515 -12.77 3.39 29.12
C GLN A 515 -13.61 4.63 28.80
N ARG A 516 -13.62 5.09 27.55
CA ARG A 516 -14.40 6.26 27.09
C ARG A 516 -15.91 6.07 27.23
N PHE A 517 -16.38 4.83 27.13
CA PHE A 517 -17.78 4.49 27.32
C PHE A 517 -18.16 4.15 28.76
N GLU A 518 -17.16 4.07 29.66
CA GLU A 518 -17.33 3.63 31.05
C GLU A 518 -18.01 2.26 31.11
N LEU A 519 -17.57 1.34 30.26
CA LEU A 519 -18.10 -0.02 30.20
C LEU A 519 -17.63 -0.82 31.41
N GLU A 520 -18.56 -1.52 32.06
CA GLU A 520 -18.28 -2.35 33.22
C GLU A 520 -19.11 -3.63 33.22
N PHE A 521 -18.54 -4.70 33.78
CA PHE A 521 -19.23 -5.94 34.14
C PHE A 521 -19.02 -6.25 35.63
N ALA A 522 -19.92 -7.05 36.21
CA ALA A 522 -19.77 -7.58 37.55
C ALA A 522 -18.87 -8.83 37.53
N ALA A 523 -17.71 -8.75 38.19
CA ALA A 523 -16.74 -9.83 38.32
C ALA A 523 -17.18 -10.89 39.36
N ALA A 524 -16.45 -12.01 39.42
CA ALA A 524 -16.77 -13.13 40.30
C ALA A 524 -16.72 -12.78 41.79
N ASP A 525 -15.90 -11.79 42.16
CA ASP A 525 -15.76 -11.26 43.52
C ASP A 525 -16.77 -10.13 43.85
N GLY A 526 -17.67 -9.80 42.91
CA GLY A 526 -18.63 -8.71 43.04
C GLY A 526 -18.09 -7.32 42.71
N SER A 527 -16.80 -7.18 42.39
CA SER A 527 -16.22 -5.92 41.91
C SER A 527 -16.74 -5.55 40.52
N ARG A 528 -16.70 -4.25 40.20
CA ARG A 528 -16.93 -3.76 38.85
C ARG A 528 -15.60 -3.74 38.11
N GLN A 529 -15.53 -4.43 36.98
CA GLN A 529 -14.35 -4.47 36.14
C GLN A 529 -14.69 -4.06 34.72
N ARG A 530 -13.69 -3.53 34.02
CA ARG A 530 -13.82 -3.08 32.64
C ARG A 530 -13.49 -4.23 31.68
N PRO A 531 -14.31 -4.50 30.65
CA PRO A 531 -13.97 -5.50 29.65
C PRO A 531 -12.83 -5.01 28.76
N VAL A 532 -12.08 -5.95 28.19
CA VAL A 532 -11.25 -5.73 27.01
C VAL A 532 -12.16 -5.82 25.79
N MET A 533 -11.97 -4.95 24.81
CA MET A 533 -12.67 -5.04 23.54
C MET A 533 -11.71 -5.48 22.44
N ILE A 534 -12.12 -6.47 21.65
CA ILE A 534 -11.39 -6.92 20.46
C ILE A 534 -12.24 -6.57 19.26
N HIS A 535 -11.71 -5.72 18.38
CA HIS A 535 -12.29 -5.48 17.07
C HIS A 535 -11.77 -6.52 16.10
N ARG A 536 -12.65 -7.01 15.23
CA ARG A 536 -12.19 -7.83 14.13
C ARG A 536 -13.07 -7.72 12.90
N ALA A 537 -12.45 -7.96 11.75
CA ALA A 537 -13.12 -8.18 10.47
C ALA A 537 -12.38 -9.30 9.74
N LEU A 538 -13.10 -10.29 9.20
CA LEU A 538 -12.50 -11.46 8.54
C LEU A 538 -12.28 -11.15 7.06
N PHE A 539 -13.32 -10.67 6.37
CA PHE A 539 -13.20 -10.19 4.99
C PHE A 539 -12.64 -8.76 4.92
N GLY A 540 -12.79 -8.01 6.01
CA GLY A 540 -12.54 -6.56 6.02
C GLY A 540 -13.81 -5.85 5.55
N SER A 541 -13.94 -5.60 4.24
CA SER A 541 -15.21 -5.24 3.63
C SER A 541 -15.60 -6.25 2.57
N ILE A 542 -16.91 -6.50 2.46
CA ILE A 542 -17.47 -7.43 1.47
C ILE A 542 -17.08 -6.99 0.06
N GLU A 543 -17.17 -5.69 -0.22
CA GLU A 543 -16.77 -5.09 -1.49
C GLU A 543 -15.29 -5.37 -1.82
N ARG A 544 -14.39 -5.16 -0.85
CA ARG A 544 -12.97 -5.36 -1.09
C ARG A 544 -12.64 -6.83 -1.26
N PHE A 545 -13.19 -7.70 -0.42
CA PHE A 545 -12.96 -9.13 -0.52
C PHE A 545 -13.54 -9.70 -1.82
N PHE A 546 -14.71 -9.25 -2.25
CA PHE A 546 -15.29 -9.57 -3.56
C PHE A 546 -14.35 -9.20 -4.70
N GLY A 547 -13.78 -7.99 -4.65
CA GLY A 547 -12.78 -7.53 -5.61
C GLY A 547 -11.60 -8.50 -5.68
N VAL A 548 -10.99 -8.79 -4.51
CA VAL A 548 -9.85 -9.72 -4.42
C VAL A 548 -10.20 -11.11 -4.97
N LEU A 549 -11.36 -11.67 -4.64
CA LEU A 549 -11.79 -12.98 -5.16
C LEU A 549 -12.00 -12.95 -6.68
N THR A 550 -12.55 -11.87 -7.21
CA THR A 550 -12.72 -11.70 -8.66
C THR A 550 -11.36 -11.75 -9.37
N GLU A 551 -10.34 -11.09 -8.83
CA GLU A 551 -8.98 -11.11 -9.42
C GLU A 551 -8.27 -12.45 -9.20
N HIS A 552 -8.40 -13.02 -8.00
CA HIS A 552 -7.81 -14.30 -7.62
C HIS A 552 -8.28 -15.41 -8.57
N TYR A 553 -9.60 -15.49 -8.84
CA TYR A 553 -10.17 -16.46 -9.76
C TYR A 553 -10.15 -16.05 -11.23
N SER A 554 -9.68 -14.85 -11.59
CA SER A 554 -9.80 -14.30 -12.94
C SER A 554 -11.26 -14.35 -13.47
N GLY A 555 -12.22 -14.12 -12.56
CA GLY A 555 -13.66 -14.20 -12.85
C GLY A 555 -14.25 -15.61 -12.95
N ALA A 556 -13.43 -16.66 -12.92
CA ALA A 556 -13.86 -18.07 -12.95
C ALA A 556 -14.11 -18.60 -11.53
N PHE A 557 -15.14 -18.08 -10.87
CA PHE A 557 -15.49 -18.44 -9.49
C PHE A 557 -15.71 -19.94 -9.29
N PRO A 558 -15.39 -20.49 -8.10
CA PRO A 558 -15.70 -21.87 -7.77
C PRO A 558 -17.22 -22.12 -7.79
N PRO A 559 -17.68 -23.37 -8.00
CA PRO A 559 -19.09 -23.66 -8.24
C PRO A 559 -20.06 -23.13 -7.17
N TRP A 560 -19.64 -23.02 -5.92
CA TRP A 560 -20.48 -22.54 -4.82
C TRP A 560 -20.64 -21.00 -4.80
N LEU A 561 -19.74 -20.26 -5.46
CA LEU A 561 -19.82 -18.80 -5.64
C LEU A 561 -20.30 -18.41 -7.04
N ALA A 562 -20.12 -19.27 -8.04
CA ALA A 562 -20.41 -18.95 -9.43
C ALA A 562 -21.87 -18.46 -9.62
N PRO A 563 -22.10 -17.28 -10.22
CA PRO A 563 -23.44 -16.73 -10.39
C PRO A 563 -24.28 -17.53 -11.40
N VAL A 564 -23.62 -18.23 -12.33
CA VAL A 564 -24.22 -19.22 -13.22
C VAL A 564 -23.45 -20.53 -13.03
N GLN A 565 -24.04 -21.47 -12.31
CA GLN A 565 -23.39 -22.75 -11.97
C GLN A 565 -23.49 -23.76 -13.11
N VAL A 566 -24.63 -23.79 -13.81
CA VAL A 566 -24.91 -24.71 -14.92
C VAL A 566 -25.62 -23.96 -16.03
N MET A 567 -25.14 -24.12 -17.27
CA MET A 567 -25.81 -23.66 -18.48
C MET A 567 -26.28 -24.87 -19.28
N ALA A 568 -27.59 -24.98 -19.43
CA ALA A 568 -28.21 -26.08 -20.15
C ALA A 568 -28.40 -25.69 -21.63
N ILE A 569 -27.78 -26.43 -22.56
CA ILE A 569 -27.83 -26.15 -23.99
C ILE A 569 -28.47 -27.35 -24.71
N PRO A 570 -29.67 -27.19 -25.29
CA PRO A 570 -30.33 -28.28 -26.02
C PRO A 570 -29.65 -28.52 -27.37
N VAL A 571 -29.51 -29.78 -27.79
CA VAL A 571 -28.99 -30.14 -29.12
C VAL A 571 -29.99 -29.76 -30.23
N ALA A 572 -31.29 -29.76 -29.91
CA ALA A 572 -32.38 -29.33 -30.79
C ALA A 572 -33.59 -28.88 -29.95
N GLU A 573 -34.46 -28.06 -30.54
CA GLU A 573 -35.66 -27.49 -29.88
C GLU A 573 -36.59 -28.55 -29.26
N ALA A 574 -36.66 -29.75 -29.85
CA ALA A 574 -37.45 -30.86 -29.35
C ALA A 574 -37.05 -31.35 -27.93
N PHE A 575 -35.86 -30.98 -27.44
CA PHE A 575 -35.39 -31.36 -26.11
C PHE A 575 -35.59 -30.26 -25.06
N THR A 576 -36.12 -29.09 -25.42
CA THR A 576 -36.25 -27.92 -24.52
C THR A 576 -37.08 -28.26 -23.27
N ASP A 577 -38.28 -28.83 -23.42
CA ASP A 577 -39.16 -29.14 -22.28
C ASP A 577 -38.51 -30.12 -21.30
N TYR A 578 -37.79 -31.13 -21.81
CA TYR A 578 -37.05 -32.07 -20.98
C TYR A 578 -35.94 -31.36 -20.20
N LEU A 579 -35.19 -30.50 -20.88
CA LEU A 579 -34.09 -29.74 -20.30
C LEU A 579 -34.59 -28.73 -19.25
N GLU A 580 -35.71 -28.06 -19.48
CA GLU A 580 -36.38 -27.20 -18.50
C GLU A 580 -36.79 -27.99 -17.25
N GLY A 581 -37.27 -29.23 -17.43
CA GLY A 581 -37.55 -30.16 -16.34
C GLY A 581 -36.31 -30.45 -15.48
N VAL A 582 -35.17 -30.73 -16.12
CA VAL A 582 -33.89 -30.95 -15.42
C VAL A 582 -33.42 -29.69 -14.69
N VAL A 583 -33.48 -28.53 -15.33
CA VAL A 583 -33.11 -27.24 -14.71
C VAL A 583 -33.99 -26.94 -13.50
N LYS A 584 -35.30 -27.26 -13.56
CA LYS A 584 -36.21 -27.09 -12.43
C LYS A 584 -35.82 -27.99 -11.25
N GLN A 585 -35.43 -29.24 -11.51
CA GLN A 585 -34.93 -30.17 -10.48
C GLN A 585 -33.60 -29.72 -9.87
N MET A 586 -32.72 -29.06 -10.64
CA MET A 586 -31.46 -28.51 -10.12
C MET A 586 -31.66 -27.27 -9.23
N LYS A 587 -32.76 -26.53 -9.41
CA LYS A 587 -33.07 -25.33 -8.61
C LYS A 587 -33.80 -25.64 -7.30
N SER A 588 -34.48 -26.78 -7.22
CA SER A 588 -35.15 -27.27 -6.00
C SER A 588 -34.17 -27.95 -5.08
#